data_AF-A0A2E9L972-F1
#
_entry.id   AF-A0A2E9L972-F1
#
_cell.length_a   1.000
_cell.length_b   1.000
_cell.length_c   1.000
_cell.angle_alpha   90.00
_cell.angle_beta   90.00
_cell.angle_gamma   90.00
#
_symmetry.space_group_name_H-M   'P 1'
#
loop_
_entity.id
_entity.type
_entity.pdbx_description
1 polymer ?
#
loop_
_entity_poly.entity_id
_entity_poly.type
_entity_poly.pdbx_seq_one_letter_code
_entity_poly.pdbx_strand_id
1 'polypeptide(L)'
;EAQAIHDFVTEKGGKVILAANSTNAKRVAEEFGVLYFDAPVSDSKWFYEVTDSTNVRMPVQHTRLWSVASVSEDLALMDEASLRTPCTEAEVSAGVTDNCRMPVLFHSPTAIQVLDVEDDTREVSVLASASDQAFVARSGFDINNVANPKTGKTDLIVRIDYPNIDAYDTKSDGDSGEVSVTGSIVFVSDHSVFANHLWDAGDADLTGKQQCGDIYIENGHSCWDTDPDGLVSAQGDTAWEGNQLYFRALIRDMMEFDNDELSLQITRNTDEFNIVFDESRHVSSVATQPFTEAIGAVVLLTSDAYLKWLIILNLFALLAIAIMVVPEKENWRHVFDLTRFRERPTKLDTSLYQVRTREAFLSKVRQFNDLTREEFARKTPAEIMQMVRDPRLVELVSSARSYSNEELREIIPLIRRWGN
;
A
#
# COMPACT_ATOMS: atom_id res chain seq x y z
N GLU A 1 -18.89 -13.19 -0.62
CA GLU A 1 -18.41 -11.84 -0.93
C GLU A 1 -19.22 -11.21 -2.04
N ALA A 2 -19.20 -11.73 -3.28
CA ALA A 2 -20.06 -11.24 -4.37
C ALA A 2 -21.55 -11.12 -3.97
N GLN A 3 -22.16 -12.18 -3.44
CA GLN A 3 -23.52 -12.12 -2.89
C GLN A 3 -23.69 -11.04 -1.80
N ALA A 4 -22.70 -10.87 -0.92
CA ALA A 4 -22.82 -9.89 0.16
C ALA A 4 -22.74 -8.45 -0.37
N ILE A 5 -21.99 -8.21 -1.45
CA ILE A 5 -21.98 -6.93 -2.17
C ILE A 5 -23.31 -6.72 -2.88
N HIS A 6 -23.84 -7.76 -3.53
CA HIS A 6 -25.17 -7.74 -4.14
C HIS A 6 -26.22 -7.34 -3.11
N ASP A 7 -26.36 -8.08 -2.00
CA ASP A 7 -27.33 -7.78 -0.94
C ASP A 7 -27.09 -6.40 -0.31
N PHE A 8 -25.82 -5.97 -0.18
CA PHE A 8 -25.49 -4.64 0.33
C PHE A 8 -26.04 -3.53 -0.59
N VAL A 9 -25.93 -3.69 -1.90
CA VAL A 9 -26.46 -2.72 -2.87
C VAL A 9 -27.99 -2.84 -2.94
N THR A 10 -28.53 -4.04 -3.20
CA THR A 10 -29.95 -4.24 -3.54
C THR A 10 -30.89 -4.28 -2.35
N GLU A 11 -30.43 -4.60 -1.14
CA GLU A 11 -31.28 -4.69 0.06
C GLU A 11 -30.99 -3.61 1.09
N LYS A 12 -29.80 -2.98 1.07
CA LYS A 12 -29.39 -2.00 2.09
C LYS A 12 -29.10 -0.60 1.55
N GLY A 13 -29.29 -0.36 0.25
CA GLY A 13 -29.01 0.94 -0.35
C GLY A 13 -27.52 1.29 -0.40
N GLY A 14 -26.65 0.28 -0.37
CA GLY A 14 -25.20 0.43 -0.42
C GLY A 14 -24.73 1.05 -1.72
N LYS A 15 -23.66 1.84 -1.63
CA LYS A 15 -23.03 2.53 -2.77
C LYS A 15 -21.66 1.92 -3.03
N VAL A 16 -21.41 1.43 -4.24
CA VAL A 16 -20.18 0.69 -4.59
C VAL A 16 -19.62 1.16 -5.92
N ILE A 17 -18.32 1.46 -5.97
CA ILE A 17 -17.59 1.64 -7.24
C ILE A 17 -16.60 0.50 -7.36
N LEU A 18 -16.70 -0.27 -8.44
CA LEU A 18 -15.86 -1.42 -8.71
C LEU A 18 -15.09 -1.18 -10.01
N ALA A 19 -13.77 -1.15 -9.92
CA ALA A 19 -12.89 -0.89 -11.05
C ALA A 19 -11.94 -2.05 -11.28
N ALA A 20 -11.93 -2.61 -12.49
CA ALA A 20 -11.09 -3.73 -12.85
C ALA A 20 -10.76 -3.72 -14.34
N ASN A 21 -9.51 -4.01 -14.70
CA ASN A 21 -9.06 -4.12 -16.08
C ASN A 21 -9.00 -5.58 -16.59
N SER A 22 -9.64 -6.51 -15.87
CA SER A 22 -9.60 -7.95 -16.15
C SER A 22 -10.82 -8.65 -15.53
N THR A 23 -10.90 -9.97 -15.69
CA THR A 23 -12.01 -10.78 -15.18
C THR A 23 -12.05 -10.95 -13.66
N ASN A 24 -11.21 -10.26 -12.89
CA ASN A 24 -11.17 -10.42 -11.43
C ASN A 24 -12.49 -10.02 -10.76
N ALA A 25 -13.14 -8.99 -11.29
CA ALA A 25 -14.44 -8.54 -10.82
C ALA A 25 -15.63 -9.34 -11.39
N LYS A 26 -15.37 -10.30 -12.29
CA LYS A 26 -16.42 -10.97 -13.06
C LYS A 26 -17.48 -11.64 -12.18
N ARG A 27 -17.08 -12.23 -11.05
CA ARG A 27 -18.03 -12.87 -10.13
C ARG A 27 -19.02 -11.90 -9.50
N VAL A 28 -18.57 -10.69 -9.16
CA VAL A 28 -19.46 -9.65 -8.62
C VAL A 28 -20.31 -9.11 -9.75
N ALA A 29 -19.69 -8.79 -10.89
CA ALA A 29 -20.38 -8.25 -12.06
C ALA A 29 -21.50 -9.16 -12.59
N GLU A 30 -21.29 -10.48 -12.61
CA GLU A 30 -22.29 -11.46 -13.06
C GLU A 30 -23.58 -11.44 -12.21
N GLU A 31 -23.49 -11.15 -10.90
CA GLU A 31 -24.68 -11.02 -10.04
C GLU A 31 -25.55 -9.83 -10.46
N PHE A 32 -24.94 -8.78 -11.01
CA PHE A 32 -25.62 -7.60 -11.52
C PHE A 32 -25.89 -7.67 -13.03
N GLY A 33 -25.67 -8.84 -13.67
CA GLY A 33 -25.85 -9.01 -15.12
C GLY A 33 -24.85 -8.21 -15.96
N VAL A 34 -23.62 -8.04 -15.48
CA VAL A 34 -22.54 -7.34 -16.18
C VAL A 34 -21.39 -8.30 -16.51
N LEU A 35 -20.90 -8.24 -17.75
CA LEU A 35 -19.80 -9.08 -18.23
C LEU A 35 -18.52 -8.27 -18.43
N TYR A 36 -17.44 -8.68 -17.75
CA TYR A 36 -16.08 -8.23 -18.01
C TYR A 36 -15.39 -9.13 -19.04
N PHE A 37 -14.69 -8.52 -20.00
CA PHE A 37 -13.88 -9.24 -20.98
C PHE A 37 -12.48 -9.57 -20.43
N ASP A 38 -11.85 -10.60 -21.00
CA ASP A 38 -10.54 -11.13 -20.61
C ASP A 38 -9.36 -10.48 -21.36
N ALA A 39 -9.60 -9.38 -22.07
CA ALA A 39 -8.63 -8.71 -22.92
C ALA A 39 -8.89 -7.19 -22.97
N PRO A 40 -7.83 -6.39 -23.21
CA PRO A 40 -7.96 -4.93 -23.24
C PRO A 40 -8.72 -4.47 -24.49
N VAL A 41 -9.33 -3.30 -24.39
CA VAL A 41 -9.92 -2.57 -25.51
C VAL A 41 -8.81 -1.81 -26.22
N SER A 42 -8.82 -1.90 -27.55
CA SER A 42 -7.95 -1.14 -28.43
C SER A 42 -8.81 -0.20 -29.28
N ASP A 43 -8.42 1.06 -29.35
CA ASP A 43 -9.10 2.09 -30.12
C ASP A 43 -8.07 2.93 -30.90
N SER A 44 -8.25 3.02 -32.22
CA SER A 44 -7.41 3.84 -33.09
C SER A 44 -7.91 5.27 -33.26
N LYS A 45 -9.12 5.59 -32.77
CA LYS A 45 -9.75 6.91 -32.85
C LYS A 45 -9.59 7.66 -31.52
N TRP A 46 -10.02 7.06 -30.41
CA TRP A 46 -10.04 7.72 -29.09
C TRP A 46 -8.92 7.22 -28.17
N PHE A 47 -7.71 7.73 -28.40
CA PHE A 47 -6.56 7.47 -27.53
C PHE A 47 -5.82 8.76 -27.18
N TYR A 48 -5.20 8.83 -26.00
CA TYR A 48 -4.44 10.00 -25.55
C TYR A 48 -2.95 9.86 -25.78
N GLU A 49 -2.30 10.99 -26.05
CA GLU A 49 -0.86 11.07 -26.31
C GLU A 49 -0.04 11.21 -25.04
N VAL A 50 1.18 10.67 -25.07
CA VAL A 50 2.14 10.78 -23.97
C VAL A 50 3.50 11.15 -24.53
N THR A 51 4.17 12.09 -23.88
CA THR A 51 5.54 12.49 -24.15
C THR A 51 6.47 11.97 -23.07
N ASP A 52 7.75 11.85 -23.41
CA ASP A 52 8.79 11.59 -22.43
C ASP A 52 9.22 12.88 -21.69
N SER A 53 10.19 12.76 -20.77
CA SER A 53 10.72 13.89 -20.01
C SER A 53 11.42 14.96 -20.87
N THR A 54 11.63 14.70 -22.17
CA THR A 54 12.20 15.62 -23.15
C THR A 54 11.16 16.20 -24.11
N ASN A 55 9.86 16.01 -23.81
CA ASN A 55 8.72 16.38 -24.66
C ASN A 55 8.71 15.69 -26.03
N VAL A 56 9.35 14.53 -26.14
CA VAL A 56 9.30 13.72 -27.36
C VAL A 56 8.11 12.76 -27.25
N ARG A 57 7.29 12.71 -28.31
CA ARG A 57 6.15 11.79 -28.41
C ARG A 57 6.60 10.34 -28.23
N MET A 58 5.96 9.64 -27.30
CA MET A 58 6.16 8.21 -27.10
C MET A 58 5.49 7.38 -28.21
N PRO A 59 5.89 6.11 -28.42
CA PRO A 59 5.18 5.22 -29.33
C PRO A 59 3.70 5.13 -28.98
N VAL A 60 2.85 5.22 -30.01
CA VAL A 60 1.40 5.17 -29.86
C VAL A 60 0.97 3.87 -29.19
N GLN A 61 0.06 3.98 -28.24
CA GLN A 61 -0.59 2.85 -27.59
C GLN A 61 -2.10 3.01 -27.69
N HIS A 62 -2.72 2.25 -28.58
CA HIS A 62 -4.18 2.25 -28.79
C HIS A 62 -4.98 1.69 -27.61
N THR A 63 -4.34 1.30 -26.51
CA THR A 63 -5.02 0.89 -25.26
C THR A 63 -5.18 2.06 -24.28
N ARG A 64 -4.50 3.19 -24.52
CA ARG A 64 -4.56 4.39 -23.69
C ARG A 64 -5.74 5.24 -24.13
N LEU A 65 -6.93 4.89 -23.66
CA LEU A 65 -8.17 5.45 -24.16
C LEU A 65 -8.55 6.72 -23.42
N TRP A 66 -9.26 7.59 -24.10
CA TRP A 66 -10.08 8.60 -23.46
C TRP A 66 -11.55 8.35 -23.81
N SER A 67 -12.44 8.72 -22.92
CA SER A 67 -13.88 8.79 -23.19
C SER A 67 -14.43 10.04 -22.55
N VAL A 68 -15.53 10.55 -23.09
CA VAL A 68 -16.32 11.59 -22.45
C VAL A 68 -17.43 10.89 -21.67
N ALA A 69 -17.53 11.11 -20.37
CA ALA A 69 -18.41 10.38 -19.47
C ALA A 69 -19.49 11.29 -18.88
N SER A 70 -20.74 10.82 -18.86
CA SER A 70 -21.84 11.44 -18.10
C SER A 70 -21.80 10.98 -16.63
N VAL A 71 -22.49 11.71 -15.76
CA VAL A 71 -22.50 11.43 -14.31
C VAL A 71 -23.78 10.68 -13.91
N SER A 72 -24.95 11.24 -14.22
CA SER A 72 -26.26 10.72 -13.81
C SER A 72 -27.02 10.03 -14.97
N GLU A 73 -26.85 10.50 -16.21
CA GLU A 73 -27.70 10.10 -17.34
C GLU A 73 -27.05 9.08 -18.28
N ASP A 74 -27.85 8.16 -18.84
CA ASP A 74 -27.41 7.24 -19.90
C ASP A 74 -27.11 7.99 -21.21
N LEU A 75 -25.96 7.70 -21.83
CA LEU A 75 -25.52 8.32 -23.08
C LEU A 75 -26.52 8.19 -24.24
N ALA A 76 -27.38 7.17 -24.25
CA ALA A 76 -28.40 6.97 -25.27
C ALA A 76 -29.66 7.82 -25.05
N LEU A 77 -29.87 8.35 -23.85
CA LEU A 77 -31.04 9.16 -23.48
C LEU A 77 -30.77 10.67 -23.50
N MET A 78 -29.49 11.07 -23.39
CA MET A 78 -29.09 12.48 -23.44
C MET A 78 -29.40 13.12 -24.80
N ASP A 79 -29.76 14.41 -24.78
CA ASP A 79 -29.93 15.18 -26.01
C ASP A 79 -28.60 15.57 -26.66
N GLU A 80 -28.63 15.88 -27.97
CA GLU A 80 -27.44 16.19 -28.75
C GLU A 80 -26.62 17.39 -28.22
N ALA A 81 -27.26 18.36 -27.55
CA ALA A 81 -26.53 19.49 -26.99
C ALA A 81 -25.79 19.06 -25.72
N SER A 82 -26.47 18.36 -24.82
CA SER A 82 -25.93 17.86 -23.55
C SER A 82 -24.81 16.83 -23.74
N LEU A 83 -24.87 16.02 -24.80
CA LEU A 83 -23.79 15.12 -25.20
C LEU A 83 -22.45 15.82 -25.47
N ARG A 84 -22.47 17.14 -25.72
CA ARG A 84 -21.28 17.92 -26.10
C ARG A 84 -20.91 18.99 -25.08
N THR A 85 -21.74 19.19 -24.06
CA THR A 85 -21.55 20.20 -23.03
C THR A 85 -20.57 19.70 -21.97
N PRO A 86 -19.43 20.39 -21.73
CA PRO A 86 -18.53 20.02 -20.65
C PRO A 86 -19.08 20.46 -19.28
N CYS A 87 -18.88 19.63 -18.24
CA CYS A 87 -19.15 20.06 -16.87
C CYS A 87 -18.05 20.99 -16.35
N THR A 88 -18.44 22.02 -15.61
CA THR A 88 -17.52 22.95 -14.95
C THR A 88 -17.22 22.51 -13.51
N GLU A 89 -16.09 22.98 -12.96
CA GLU A 89 -15.75 22.69 -11.57
C GLU A 89 -16.79 23.26 -10.57
N ALA A 90 -17.38 24.40 -10.91
CA ALA A 90 -18.43 25.04 -10.11
C ALA A 90 -19.70 24.18 -10.06
N GLU A 91 -20.09 23.58 -11.18
CA GLU A 91 -21.23 22.65 -11.28
C GLU A 91 -21.00 21.39 -10.45
N VAL A 92 -19.82 20.77 -10.57
CA VAL A 92 -19.43 19.61 -9.74
C VAL A 92 -19.44 19.97 -8.25
N SER A 93 -18.96 21.17 -7.90
CA SER A 93 -18.95 21.66 -6.52
C SER A 93 -20.33 22.06 -6.01
N ALA A 94 -21.30 22.32 -6.90
CA ALA A 94 -22.70 22.54 -6.56
C ALA A 94 -23.52 21.24 -6.57
N GLY A 95 -23.03 20.17 -7.19
CA GLY A 95 -23.78 18.92 -7.40
C GLY A 95 -24.81 19.02 -8.51
N VAL A 96 -24.59 19.93 -9.47
CA VAL A 96 -25.47 20.12 -10.63
C VAL A 96 -24.74 19.55 -11.84
N THR A 97 -24.78 18.23 -11.98
CA THR A 97 -24.01 17.49 -13.00
C THR A 97 -24.88 16.82 -14.07
N ASP A 98 -26.15 17.20 -14.12
CA ASP A 98 -27.07 16.82 -15.18
C ASP A 98 -26.71 17.49 -16.50
N ASN A 99 -26.99 16.83 -17.62
CA ASN A 99 -26.84 17.37 -18.97
C ASN A 99 -25.43 17.87 -19.33
N CYS A 100 -24.40 17.39 -18.63
CA CYS A 100 -23.01 17.69 -18.93
C CYS A 100 -22.14 16.44 -18.85
N ARG A 101 -20.96 16.49 -19.46
CA ARG A 101 -20.01 15.37 -19.48
C ARG A 101 -18.58 15.82 -19.20
N MET A 102 -17.73 14.88 -18.80
CA MET A 102 -16.32 15.15 -18.49
C MET A 102 -15.40 14.13 -19.18
N PRO A 103 -14.20 14.54 -19.64
CA PRO A 103 -13.23 13.60 -20.15
C PRO A 103 -12.68 12.71 -19.01
N VAL A 104 -12.55 11.41 -19.28
CA VAL A 104 -11.95 10.41 -18.39
C VAL A 104 -10.91 9.62 -19.18
N LEU A 105 -9.71 9.48 -18.60
CA LEU A 105 -8.61 8.75 -19.20
C LEU A 105 -8.48 7.34 -18.60
N PHE A 106 -8.18 6.37 -19.45
CA PHE A 106 -8.00 4.96 -19.11
C PHE A 106 -6.67 4.44 -19.66
N HIS A 107 -5.86 3.76 -18.85
CA HIS A 107 -4.56 3.27 -19.30
C HIS A 107 -4.65 2.00 -20.18
N SER A 108 -5.50 1.07 -19.77
CA SER A 108 -5.70 -0.23 -20.42
C SER A 108 -7.04 -0.83 -20.00
N PRO A 109 -8.18 -0.21 -20.39
CA PRO A 109 -9.49 -0.70 -20.01
C PRO A 109 -9.79 -2.04 -20.68
N THR A 110 -10.60 -2.87 -20.02
CA THR A 110 -11.29 -4.01 -20.65
C THR A 110 -12.68 -3.58 -21.13
N ALA A 111 -13.36 -4.43 -21.91
CA ALA A 111 -14.73 -4.13 -22.28
C ALA A 111 -15.69 -4.51 -21.14
N ILE A 112 -16.76 -3.73 -21.03
CA ILE A 112 -17.94 -4.08 -20.25
C ILE A 112 -19.08 -4.32 -21.23
N GLN A 113 -19.89 -5.34 -20.95
CA GLN A 113 -21.16 -5.56 -21.62
C GLN A 113 -22.25 -5.78 -20.58
N VAL A 114 -23.31 -5.00 -20.67
CA VAL A 114 -24.53 -5.24 -19.88
C VAL A 114 -25.32 -6.36 -20.54
N LEU A 115 -25.69 -7.36 -19.74
CA LEU A 115 -26.58 -8.44 -20.16
C LEU A 115 -28.03 -7.99 -20.03
N ASP A 116 -28.81 -8.34 -21.04
CA ASP A 116 -30.26 -8.15 -21.04
C ASP A 116 -30.88 -9.14 -20.04
N VAL A 117 -31.17 -8.64 -18.85
CA VAL A 117 -31.83 -9.36 -17.76
C VAL A 117 -33.15 -8.66 -17.52
N GLU A 118 -34.24 -9.42 -17.59
CA GLU A 118 -35.59 -8.95 -17.25
C GLU A 118 -35.67 -8.74 -15.74
N ASP A 119 -35.26 -7.56 -15.29
CA ASP A 119 -35.34 -7.10 -13.91
C ASP A 119 -35.84 -5.65 -13.91
N ASP A 120 -37.12 -5.47 -13.59
CA ASP A 120 -37.76 -4.15 -13.53
C ASP A 120 -37.35 -3.33 -12.28
N THR A 121 -36.55 -3.91 -11.37
CA THR A 121 -36.12 -3.25 -10.14
C THR A 121 -34.81 -2.47 -10.28
N ARG A 122 -34.13 -2.59 -11.43
CA ARG A 122 -32.85 -1.94 -11.69
C ARG A 122 -32.96 -0.93 -12.83
N GLU A 123 -32.25 0.19 -12.69
CA GLU A 123 -32.05 1.18 -13.73
C GLU A 123 -30.59 1.12 -14.18
N VAL A 124 -30.36 0.88 -15.48
CA VAL A 124 -29.02 0.76 -16.04
C VAL A 124 -28.70 1.98 -16.86
N SER A 125 -27.57 2.63 -16.54
CA SER A 125 -27.05 3.80 -17.25
C SER A 125 -25.63 3.54 -17.73
N VAL A 126 -25.42 3.54 -19.04
CA VAL A 126 -24.09 3.55 -19.65
C VAL A 126 -23.57 4.99 -19.60
N LEU A 127 -22.55 5.23 -18.77
CA LEU A 127 -22.00 6.56 -18.53
C LEU A 127 -20.84 6.91 -19.46
N ALA A 128 -20.08 5.90 -19.90
CA ALA A 128 -18.95 6.07 -20.81
C ALA A 128 -18.83 4.89 -21.76
N SER A 129 -18.52 5.15 -23.02
CA SER A 129 -18.29 4.15 -24.06
C SER A 129 -17.05 4.49 -24.87
N ALA A 130 -16.37 3.49 -25.41
CA ALA A 130 -15.31 3.69 -26.40
C ALA A 130 -15.88 4.10 -27.77
N SER A 131 -15.02 4.39 -28.74
CA SER A 131 -15.48 4.79 -30.07
C SER A 131 -16.13 3.63 -30.85
N ASP A 132 -16.72 3.97 -31.99
CA ASP A 132 -17.26 3.02 -32.96
C ASP A 132 -16.20 2.11 -33.61
N GLN A 133 -14.92 2.45 -33.48
CA GLN A 133 -13.79 1.66 -33.99
C GLN A 133 -13.11 0.81 -32.92
N ALA A 134 -13.55 0.93 -31.66
CA ALA A 134 -12.99 0.17 -30.56
C ALA A 134 -13.31 -1.32 -30.68
N PHE A 135 -12.36 -2.17 -30.30
CA PHE A 135 -12.56 -3.62 -30.24
C PHE A 135 -11.76 -4.24 -29.10
N VAL A 136 -12.21 -5.41 -28.64
CA VAL A 136 -11.50 -6.19 -27.63
C VAL A 136 -10.35 -6.96 -28.27
N ALA A 137 -9.12 -6.61 -27.91
CA ALA A 137 -7.89 -7.15 -28.48
C ALA A 137 -7.47 -8.49 -27.85
N ARG A 138 -8.27 -9.53 -28.06
CA ARG A 138 -8.03 -10.87 -27.51
C ARG A 138 -6.89 -11.63 -28.19
N SER A 139 -6.71 -11.41 -29.49
CA SER A 139 -5.71 -12.07 -30.33
C SER A 139 -4.96 -11.02 -31.16
N GLY A 140 -4.17 -10.21 -30.46
CA GLY A 140 -3.43 -9.09 -31.06
C GLY A 140 -4.32 -7.88 -31.39
N PHE A 141 -3.67 -6.84 -31.91
CA PHE A 141 -4.24 -5.49 -32.09
C PHE A 141 -4.72 -5.22 -33.52
N ASP A 142 -5.03 -6.26 -34.30
CA ASP A 142 -5.66 -6.11 -35.61
C ASP A 142 -7.18 -6.24 -35.49
N ILE A 143 -7.90 -5.18 -35.82
CA ILE A 143 -9.37 -5.14 -35.83
C ILE A 143 -9.98 -6.17 -36.79
N ASN A 144 -9.24 -6.58 -37.83
CA ASN A 144 -9.71 -7.54 -38.82
C ASN A 144 -9.48 -9.00 -38.39
N ASN A 145 -8.83 -9.23 -37.25
CA ASN A 145 -8.66 -10.58 -36.74
C ASN A 145 -10.02 -11.15 -36.30
N VAL A 146 -10.44 -12.24 -36.93
CA VAL A 146 -11.69 -12.95 -36.61
C VAL A 146 -11.77 -13.48 -35.19
N ALA A 147 -10.63 -13.63 -34.50
CA ALA A 147 -10.58 -14.02 -33.10
C ALA A 147 -10.85 -12.87 -32.11
N ASN A 148 -10.84 -11.62 -32.58
CA ASN A 148 -11.22 -10.45 -31.79
C ASN A 148 -12.74 -10.28 -31.86
N PRO A 149 -13.45 -10.33 -30.71
CA PRO A 149 -14.90 -10.16 -30.73
C PRO A 149 -15.24 -8.73 -31.15
N LYS A 150 -16.14 -8.62 -32.13
CA LYS A 150 -16.73 -7.34 -32.54
C LYS A 150 -17.89 -7.06 -31.61
N THR A 151 -17.61 -6.34 -30.53
CA THR A 151 -18.57 -6.05 -29.45
C THR A 151 -19.63 -5.02 -29.85
N GLY A 152 -19.46 -4.32 -30.98
CA GLY A 152 -20.33 -3.20 -31.33
C GLY A 152 -19.91 -1.97 -30.52
N LYS A 153 -20.83 -1.37 -29.76
CA LYS A 153 -20.46 -0.36 -28.75
C LYS A 153 -19.77 -1.07 -27.57
N THR A 154 -18.63 -0.54 -27.18
CA THR A 154 -17.84 -1.07 -26.07
C THR A 154 -18.00 -0.14 -24.88
N ASP A 155 -18.67 -0.60 -23.83
CA ASP A 155 -18.94 0.22 -22.65
C ASP A 155 -17.72 0.21 -21.71
N LEU A 156 -17.45 1.35 -21.09
CA LEU A 156 -16.28 1.59 -20.24
C LEU A 156 -16.66 1.92 -18.79
N ILE A 157 -17.77 2.63 -18.59
CA ILE A 157 -18.35 2.92 -17.28
C ILE A 157 -19.84 2.65 -17.36
N VAL A 158 -20.33 1.78 -16.49
CA VAL A 158 -21.75 1.43 -16.39
C VAL A 158 -22.18 1.60 -14.94
N ARG A 159 -23.28 2.31 -14.73
CA ARG A 159 -23.94 2.45 -13.43
C ARG A 159 -25.23 1.64 -13.43
N ILE A 160 -25.52 1.01 -12.30
CA ILE A 160 -26.79 0.33 -12.04
C ILE A 160 -27.32 0.83 -10.71
N ASP A 161 -28.54 1.37 -10.75
CA ASP A 161 -29.27 1.89 -9.60
C ASP A 161 -30.47 0.98 -9.27
N TYR A 162 -30.74 0.83 -7.97
CA TYR A 162 -31.83 0.06 -7.40
C TYR A 162 -32.65 0.99 -6.49
N PRO A 163 -33.64 1.71 -7.04
CA PRO A 163 -34.42 2.68 -6.29
C PRO A 163 -35.42 2.03 -5.33
N ASN A 164 -35.96 2.82 -4.41
CA ASN A 164 -37.04 2.43 -3.48
C ASN A 164 -36.68 1.29 -2.50
N ILE A 165 -35.45 1.30 -1.97
CA ILE A 165 -35.03 0.36 -0.92
C ILE A 165 -35.35 0.98 0.44
N ASP A 166 -36.11 0.26 1.27
CA ASP A 166 -36.37 0.66 2.65
C ASP A 166 -35.16 0.30 3.55
N ALA A 167 -34.36 1.30 3.93
CA ALA A 167 -33.23 1.13 4.83
C ALA A 167 -33.46 1.85 6.18
N TYR A 168 -32.95 1.28 7.26
CA TYR A 168 -33.08 1.89 8.59
C TYR A 168 -31.92 2.86 8.84
N ASP A 169 -32.22 4.15 8.94
CA ASP A 169 -31.25 5.21 9.21
C ASP A 169 -31.84 6.34 10.08
N THR A 170 -31.03 7.35 10.38
CA THR A 170 -31.44 8.55 11.10
C THR A 170 -32.14 9.50 10.14
N LYS A 171 -33.39 9.84 10.47
CA LYS A 171 -34.23 10.73 9.68
C LYS A 171 -33.84 12.19 9.88
N SER A 172 -34.40 13.06 9.04
CA SER A 172 -34.22 14.51 9.12
C SER A 172 -34.67 15.14 10.46
N ASP A 173 -35.57 14.49 11.20
CA ASP A 173 -36.01 14.89 12.55
C ASP A 173 -35.06 14.44 13.68
N GLY A 174 -34.05 13.62 13.37
CA GLY A 174 -33.07 13.07 14.30
C GLY A 174 -33.49 11.74 14.95
N ASP A 175 -34.69 11.23 14.68
CA ASP A 175 -35.12 9.90 15.12
C ASP A 175 -34.66 8.82 14.12
N SER A 176 -34.41 7.61 14.61
CA SER A 176 -34.09 6.48 13.72
C SER A 176 -35.37 5.84 13.17
N GLY A 177 -35.40 5.54 11.88
CA GLY A 177 -36.52 4.84 11.25
C GLY A 177 -36.21 4.42 9.81
N GLU A 178 -37.21 3.87 9.13
CA GLU A 178 -37.10 3.50 7.70
C GLU A 178 -37.11 4.74 6.81
N VAL A 179 -36.13 4.80 5.91
CA VAL A 179 -35.91 5.84 4.90
C VAL A 179 -35.78 5.14 3.55
N SER A 180 -36.40 5.71 2.51
CA SER A 180 -36.24 5.23 1.14
C SER A 180 -34.89 5.68 0.59
N VAL A 181 -34.07 4.74 0.15
CA VAL A 181 -32.73 4.98 -0.43
C VAL A 181 -32.55 4.22 -1.73
N THR A 182 -31.58 4.61 -2.55
CA THR A 182 -31.24 3.94 -3.81
C THR A 182 -29.95 3.15 -3.66
N GLY A 183 -29.93 1.86 -3.95
CA GLY A 183 -28.67 1.11 -4.05
C GLY A 183 -27.95 1.45 -5.35
N SER A 184 -26.66 1.76 -5.34
CA SER A 184 -25.95 2.10 -6.57
C SER A 184 -24.64 1.34 -6.70
N ILE A 185 -24.40 0.75 -7.86
CA ILE A 185 -23.11 0.16 -8.22
C ILE A 185 -22.60 0.69 -9.55
N VAL A 186 -21.32 1.09 -9.59
CA VAL A 186 -20.65 1.54 -10.80
C VAL A 186 -19.53 0.60 -11.16
N PHE A 187 -19.58 0.04 -12.37
CA PHE A 187 -18.57 -0.80 -12.96
C PHE A 187 -17.67 0.04 -13.87
N VAL A 188 -16.38 0.08 -13.54
CA VAL A 188 -15.35 0.76 -14.32
C VAL A 188 -14.42 -0.28 -14.95
N SER A 189 -14.17 -0.09 -16.24
CA SER A 189 -13.39 -0.99 -17.09
C SER A 189 -11.88 -0.99 -16.83
N ASP A 190 -11.38 -0.08 -15.99
CA ASP A 190 -9.97 0.01 -15.64
C ASP A 190 -9.79 0.52 -14.21
N HIS A 191 -8.90 -0.10 -13.45
CA HIS A 191 -8.55 0.39 -12.11
C HIS A 191 -7.57 1.57 -12.17
N SER A 192 -6.85 1.74 -13.28
CA SER A 192 -5.87 2.82 -13.44
C SER A 192 -6.50 4.21 -13.44
N VAL A 193 -7.82 4.31 -13.58
CA VAL A 193 -8.56 5.57 -13.49
C VAL A 193 -8.35 6.29 -12.15
N PHE A 194 -8.02 5.52 -11.09
CA PHE A 194 -7.69 6.02 -9.75
C PHE A 194 -6.18 6.14 -9.51
N ALA A 195 -5.33 5.85 -10.50
CA ALA A 195 -3.89 5.98 -10.35
C ALA A 195 -3.49 7.45 -10.28
N ASN A 196 -2.50 7.78 -9.43
CA ASN A 196 -2.04 9.17 -9.23
C ASN A 196 -1.73 9.89 -10.56
N HIS A 197 -1.12 9.19 -11.53
CA HIS A 197 -0.75 9.76 -12.82
C HIS A 197 -1.94 10.02 -13.79
N LEU A 198 -3.17 9.66 -13.42
CA LEU A 198 -4.43 10.02 -14.09
C LEU A 198 -5.40 10.76 -13.16
N TRP A 199 -5.08 10.90 -11.87
CA TRP A 199 -5.99 11.46 -10.89
C TRP A 199 -6.09 12.98 -11.01
N ASP A 200 -4.95 13.66 -11.14
CA ASP A 200 -4.82 15.12 -11.21
C ASP A 200 -4.06 15.54 -12.48
N ALA A 201 -4.45 16.68 -13.05
CA ALA A 201 -3.81 17.21 -14.26
C ALA A 201 -2.31 17.52 -14.06
N GLY A 202 -1.92 18.03 -12.89
CA GLY A 202 -0.51 18.36 -12.59
C GLY A 202 0.38 17.12 -12.55
N ASP A 203 -0.07 16.03 -11.93
CA ASP A 203 0.66 14.75 -11.92
C ASP A 203 0.70 14.10 -13.30
N ALA A 204 -0.36 14.27 -14.08
CA ALA A 204 -0.43 13.78 -15.45
C ALA A 204 0.57 14.52 -16.37
N ASP A 205 0.70 15.84 -16.22
CA ASP A 205 1.69 16.67 -16.91
C ASP A 205 3.12 16.23 -16.58
N LEU A 206 3.42 15.98 -15.30
CA LEU A 206 4.72 15.48 -14.85
C LEU A 206 5.09 14.12 -15.47
N THR A 207 4.08 13.33 -15.81
CA THR A 207 4.25 12.01 -16.42
C THR A 207 3.97 12.01 -17.93
N GLY A 208 3.92 13.21 -18.53
CA GLY A 208 3.93 13.48 -19.96
C GLY A 208 2.58 13.33 -20.67
N LYS A 209 1.46 13.21 -19.97
CA LYS A 209 0.13 13.03 -20.61
C LYS A 209 -0.26 14.36 -21.22
N GLN A 210 -0.62 14.33 -22.51
CA GLN A 210 -0.89 15.55 -23.25
C GLN A 210 -2.38 15.87 -23.25
N GLN A 211 -2.70 17.12 -22.90
CA GLN A 211 -3.99 17.75 -23.17
C GLN A 211 -4.24 17.85 -24.67
N CYS A 212 -5.50 18.06 -25.06
CA CYS A 212 -5.83 18.40 -26.45
C CYS A 212 -5.04 19.64 -26.89
N GLY A 213 -4.36 19.54 -28.04
CA GLY A 213 -3.47 20.60 -28.51
C GLY A 213 -2.68 20.19 -29.75
N ASP A 214 -1.56 20.89 -30.00
CA ASP A 214 -0.76 20.78 -31.23
C ASP A 214 -0.34 19.35 -31.56
N ILE A 215 0.00 18.54 -30.56
CA ILE A 215 0.44 17.15 -30.77
C ILE A 215 -0.65 16.29 -31.44
N TYR A 216 -1.92 16.53 -31.12
CA TYR A 216 -3.04 15.79 -31.73
C TYR A 216 -3.23 16.22 -33.19
N ILE A 217 -3.13 17.53 -33.45
CA ILE A 217 -3.27 18.14 -34.77
C ILE A 217 -2.14 17.68 -35.71
N GLU A 218 -0.89 17.73 -35.24
CA GLU A 218 0.30 17.35 -36.01
C GLU A 218 0.30 15.86 -36.41
N ASN A 219 -0.31 15.01 -35.58
CA ASN A 219 -0.38 13.57 -35.81
C ASN A 219 -1.70 13.12 -36.47
N GLY A 220 -2.60 14.05 -36.78
CA GLY A 220 -3.81 13.79 -37.57
C GLY A 220 -4.81 12.87 -36.89
N HIS A 221 -4.92 12.92 -35.56
CA HIS A 221 -5.93 12.18 -34.79
C HIS A 221 -6.74 13.11 -33.89
N SER A 222 -7.97 12.71 -33.55
CA SER A 222 -8.89 13.54 -32.77
C SER A 222 -8.63 13.46 -31.27
N CYS A 223 -9.01 14.52 -30.57
CA CYS A 223 -9.01 14.61 -29.11
C CYS A 223 -10.45 14.83 -28.62
N TRP A 224 -10.68 14.77 -27.30
CA TRP A 224 -12.01 14.90 -26.73
C TRP A 224 -12.67 16.26 -26.97
N ASP A 225 -11.94 17.31 -27.36
CA ASP A 225 -12.46 18.65 -27.68
C ASP A 225 -12.66 18.92 -29.18
N THR A 226 -12.19 18.00 -30.03
CA THR A 226 -12.11 18.16 -31.49
C THR A 226 -12.86 17.06 -32.23
N ASP A 227 -13.11 15.92 -31.58
CA ASP A 227 -13.91 14.83 -32.12
C ASP A 227 -15.40 15.23 -32.27
N PRO A 228 -16.08 14.81 -33.35
CA PRO A 228 -17.52 15.07 -33.52
C PRO A 228 -18.39 14.56 -32.37
N ASP A 229 -18.00 13.44 -31.74
CA ASP A 229 -18.71 12.80 -30.63
C ASP A 229 -18.15 13.25 -29.25
N GLY A 230 -17.19 14.19 -29.27
CA GLY A 230 -16.59 14.80 -28.09
C GLY A 230 -17.27 16.09 -27.64
N LEU A 231 -16.58 16.82 -26.77
CA LEU A 231 -16.98 18.07 -26.17
C LEU A 231 -16.77 19.25 -27.12
N VAL A 232 -17.50 20.34 -26.89
CA VAL A 232 -17.40 21.56 -27.69
C VAL A 232 -16.96 22.75 -26.83
N SER A 233 -15.81 23.33 -27.17
CA SER A 233 -15.25 24.51 -26.48
C SER A 233 -16.13 25.77 -26.57
N ALA A 234 -17.09 25.82 -27.49
CA ALA A 234 -18.09 26.88 -27.53
C ALA A 234 -19.17 26.76 -26.44
N GLN A 235 -19.32 25.59 -25.81
CA GLN A 235 -20.30 25.33 -24.75
C GLN A 235 -19.69 25.44 -23.35
N GLY A 236 -18.36 25.37 -23.22
CA GLY A 236 -17.67 25.54 -21.95
C GLY A 236 -16.19 25.16 -22.04
N ASP A 237 -15.54 25.04 -20.89
CA ASP A 237 -14.14 24.62 -20.80
C ASP A 237 -14.01 23.11 -21.00
N THR A 238 -13.15 22.69 -21.92
CA THR A 238 -12.92 21.27 -22.27
C THR A 238 -11.59 20.74 -21.76
N ALA A 239 -10.89 21.51 -20.91
CA ALA A 239 -9.67 21.05 -20.25
C ALA A 239 -9.94 19.80 -19.39
N TRP A 240 -8.99 18.86 -19.41
CA TRP A 240 -9.05 17.70 -18.53
C TRP A 240 -8.30 18.01 -17.23
N GLU A 241 -9.05 18.20 -16.14
CA GLU A 241 -8.55 18.54 -14.79
C GLU A 241 -8.14 17.31 -13.95
N GLY A 242 -7.97 16.16 -14.61
CA GLY A 242 -7.77 14.86 -13.96
C GLY A 242 -9.07 14.07 -13.78
N ASN A 243 -8.95 12.75 -13.64
CA ASN A 243 -10.11 11.88 -13.40
C ASN A 243 -10.82 12.19 -12.07
N GLN A 244 -10.13 12.87 -11.13
CA GLN A 244 -10.70 13.27 -9.85
C GLN A 244 -12.00 14.09 -9.99
N LEU A 245 -12.09 14.95 -11.01
CA LEU A 245 -13.25 15.83 -11.18
C LEU A 245 -14.50 14.98 -11.47
N TYR A 246 -14.36 13.99 -12.35
CA TYR A 246 -15.41 13.04 -12.69
C TYR A 246 -15.81 12.17 -11.49
N PHE A 247 -14.84 11.56 -10.79
CA PHE A 247 -15.18 10.67 -9.67
C PHE A 247 -15.73 11.43 -8.46
N ARG A 248 -15.33 12.68 -8.24
CA ARG A 248 -15.95 13.55 -7.23
C ARG A 248 -17.41 13.83 -7.56
N ALA A 249 -17.72 14.12 -8.82
CA ALA A 249 -19.09 14.30 -9.29
C ALA A 249 -19.91 13.01 -9.14
N LEU A 250 -19.38 11.89 -9.61
CA LEU A 250 -20.02 10.58 -9.55
C LEU A 250 -20.33 10.17 -8.11
N ILE A 251 -19.35 10.26 -7.20
CA ILE A 251 -19.57 9.93 -5.80
C ILE A 251 -20.65 10.83 -5.23
N ARG A 252 -20.58 12.14 -5.47
CA ARG A 252 -21.56 13.09 -4.95
C ARG A 252 -22.98 12.77 -5.41
N ASP A 253 -23.14 12.46 -6.69
CA ASP A 253 -24.42 12.09 -7.29
C ASP A 253 -24.94 10.77 -6.70
N MET A 254 -24.06 9.78 -6.52
CA MET A 254 -24.43 8.52 -5.88
C MET A 254 -24.85 8.70 -4.41
N MET A 255 -24.41 9.72 -3.68
CA MET A 255 -24.70 9.85 -2.24
C MET A 255 -26.10 10.39 -1.91
N GLU A 256 -26.95 10.69 -2.90
CA GLU A 256 -28.35 11.11 -2.72
C GLU A 256 -28.50 12.31 -1.74
N PHE A 257 -27.65 13.32 -1.89
CA PHE A 257 -27.65 14.51 -1.02
C PHE A 257 -28.95 15.33 -1.06
N ASP A 258 -29.77 15.11 -2.07
CA ASP A 258 -31.07 15.69 -2.32
C ASP A 258 -32.23 14.92 -1.65
N ASN A 259 -31.94 13.79 -0.98
CA ASN A 259 -32.95 13.03 -0.25
C ASN A 259 -33.33 13.70 1.09
N ASP A 260 -34.51 14.33 1.12
CA ASP A 260 -35.07 15.03 2.28
C ASP A 260 -35.39 14.14 3.50
N GLU A 261 -35.47 12.82 3.31
CA GLU A 261 -35.73 11.87 4.40
C GLU A 261 -34.47 11.58 5.24
N LEU A 262 -33.28 11.74 4.64
CA LEU A 262 -32.01 11.53 5.32
C LEU A 262 -31.71 12.63 6.35
N SER A 263 -30.90 12.29 7.34
CA SER A 263 -30.44 13.23 8.37
C SER A 263 -29.78 14.47 7.75
N LEU A 264 -30.12 15.64 8.29
CA LEU A 264 -29.50 16.91 7.92
C LEU A 264 -27.99 16.95 8.16
N GLN A 265 -27.45 16.07 9.02
CA GLN A 265 -26.00 15.94 9.20
C GLN A 265 -25.34 15.36 7.95
N ILE A 266 -25.98 14.36 7.35
CA ILE A 266 -25.52 13.63 6.16
C ILE A 266 -25.68 14.54 4.92
N THR A 267 -26.83 15.20 4.77
CA THR A 267 -27.09 16.03 3.59
C THR A 267 -26.38 17.39 3.60
N ARG A 268 -26.00 17.93 4.77
CA ARG A 268 -25.30 19.23 4.87
C ARG A 268 -23.80 19.14 5.05
N ASN A 269 -23.28 18.05 5.61
CA ASN A 269 -21.85 17.88 5.85
C ASN A 269 -21.32 16.71 5.00
N THR A 270 -20.98 17.01 3.75
CA THR A 270 -20.38 16.06 2.82
C THR A 270 -19.03 15.49 3.31
N ASP A 271 -18.40 16.18 4.25
CA ASP A 271 -17.09 15.81 4.83
C ASP A 271 -17.20 14.67 5.86
N GLU A 272 -18.40 14.34 6.34
CA GLU A 272 -18.61 13.30 7.36
C GLU A 272 -18.69 11.87 6.76
N PHE A 273 -18.58 11.75 5.43
CA PHE A 273 -18.62 10.46 4.76
C PHE A 273 -17.27 9.76 4.76
N ASN A 274 -17.32 8.46 5.02
CA ASN A 274 -16.16 7.60 4.95
C ASN A 274 -16.17 6.85 3.62
N ILE A 275 -15.17 7.11 2.79
CA ILE A 275 -14.90 6.33 1.59
C ILE A 275 -13.94 5.21 1.99
N VAL A 276 -14.39 3.95 1.81
CA VAL A 276 -13.57 2.78 2.08
C VAL A 276 -12.99 2.26 0.77
N PHE A 277 -11.67 2.33 0.64
CA PHE A 277 -10.95 1.71 -0.47
C PHE A 277 -10.60 0.27 -0.10
N ASP A 278 -11.14 -0.68 -0.86
CA ASP A 278 -10.73 -2.08 -0.78
C ASP A 278 -10.12 -2.52 -2.10
N GLU A 279 -8.80 -2.54 -2.16
CA GLU A 279 -8.09 -3.19 -3.24
C GLU A 279 -8.17 -4.70 -3.01
N SER A 280 -9.01 -5.40 -3.79
CA SER A 280 -9.07 -6.86 -3.78
C SER A 280 -7.67 -7.42 -3.99
N ARG A 281 -7.06 -7.87 -2.89
CA ARG A 281 -5.69 -8.37 -2.90
C ARG A 281 -5.70 -9.71 -3.60
N HIS A 282 -5.07 -9.80 -4.77
CA HIS A 282 -4.73 -11.09 -5.34
C HIS A 282 -3.91 -11.86 -4.30
N VAL A 283 -4.47 -12.99 -3.85
CA VAL A 283 -3.82 -13.90 -2.91
C VAL A 283 -2.38 -14.13 -3.36
N SER A 284 -1.43 -13.51 -2.65
CA SER A 284 -0.10 -14.04 -2.54
C SER A 284 -0.30 -15.47 -2.07
N SER A 285 0.15 -16.45 -2.87
CA SER A 285 0.15 -17.91 -2.73
C SER A 285 -0.74 -18.57 -1.65
N VAL A 286 -1.28 -19.76 -1.93
CA VAL A 286 -2.02 -20.60 -0.95
C VAL A 286 -1.30 -20.76 0.41
N ALA A 287 0.03 -20.64 0.45
CA ALA A 287 0.82 -20.69 1.68
C ALA A 287 0.69 -19.44 2.59
N THR A 288 0.39 -18.26 2.03
CA THR A 288 0.34 -16.98 2.75
C THR A 288 -1.09 -16.54 3.11
N GLN A 289 -2.11 -17.14 2.51
CA GLN A 289 -3.52 -16.92 2.81
C GLN A 289 -3.88 -17.01 4.32
N PRO A 290 -3.47 -18.05 5.08
CA PRO A 290 -3.80 -18.10 6.51
C PRO A 290 -3.11 -17.01 7.33
N PHE A 291 -1.94 -16.50 6.89
CA PHE A 291 -1.24 -15.42 7.57
C PHE A 291 -1.91 -14.07 7.31
N THR A 292 -2.33 -13.81 6.07
CA THR A 292 -3.02 -12.56 5.72
C THR A 292 -4.40 -12.48 6.34
N GLU A 293 -5.16 -13.57 6.36
CA GLU A 293 -6.47 -13.65 7.02
C GLU A 293 -6.33 -13.42 8.54
N ALA A 294 -5.33 -14.04 9.16
CA ALA A 294 -5.06 -13.84 10.59
C ALA A 294 -4.68 -12.39 10.91
N ILE A 295 -3.86 -11.74 10.08
CA ILE A 295 -3.53 -10.31 10.29
C ILE A 295 -4.76 -9.42 10.07
N GLY A 296 -5.56 -9.67 9.04
CA GLY A 296 -6.79 -8.91 8.79
C GLY A 296 -7.76 -8.99 9.96
N ALA A 297 -7.98 -10.20 10.48
CA ALA A 297 -8.81 -10.41 11.67
C ALA A 297 -8.23 -9.72 12.92
N VAL A 298 -6.91 -9.75 13.12
CA VAL A 298 -6.27 -9.03 14.23
C VAL A 298 -6.46 -7.52 14.08
N VAL A 299 -6.26 -6.95 12.88
CA VAL A 299 -6.44 -5.51 12.64
C VAL A 299 -7.89 -5.10 12.92
N LEU A 300 -8.88 -5.82 12.39
CA LEU A 300 -10.31 -5.59 12.66
C LEU A 300 -10.65 -5.68 14.15
N LEU A 301 -10.12 -6.69 14.85
CA LEU A 301 -10.33 -6.83 16.29
C LEU A 301 -9.65 -5.71 17.09
N THR A 302 -8.58 -5.11 16.58
CA THR A 302 -7.87 -4.00 17.24
C THR A 302 -8.43 -2.61 16.91
N SER A 303 -9.15 -2.44 15.80
CA SER A 303 -9.70 -1.15 15.37
C SER A 303 -10.96 -0.77 16.14
N ASP A 304 -11.77 -1.74 16.57
CA ASP A 304 -12.99 -1.50 17.31
C ASP A 304 -12.73 -1.37 18.83
N ALA A 305 -13.35 -0.35 19.44
CA ALA A 305 -13.14 0.00 20.85
C ALA A 305 -13.61 -1.08 21.83
N TYR A 306 -14.59 -1.90 21.45
CA TYR A 306 -15.10 -3.01 22.24
C TYR A 306 -14.40 -4.33 21.90
N LEU A 307 -14.19 -4.63 20.61
CA LEU A 307 -13.53 -5.89 20.20
C LEU A 307 -12.08 -5.99 20.67
N LYS A 308 -11.36 -4.87 20.83
CA LYS A 308 -9.99 -4.90 21.37
C LYS A 308 -9.91 -5.49 22.79
N TRP A 309 -11.00 -5.39 23.56
CA TRP A 309 -11.07 -5.98 24.90
C TRP A 309 -11.11 -7.51 24.85
N LEU A 310 -11.62 -8.14 23.78
CA LEU A 310 -11.58 -9.60 23.65
C LEU A 310 -10.15 -10.12 23.59
N ILE A 311 -9.26 -9.46 22.86
CA ILE A 311 -7.84 -9.84 22.79
C ILE A 311 -7.19 -9.72 24.18
N ILE A 312 -7.43 -8.59 24.87
CA ILE A 312 -6.87 -8.34 26.20
C ILE A 312 -7.40 -9.36 27.23
N LEU A 313 -8.70 -9.66 27.21
CA LEU A 313 -9.31 -10.62 28.11
C LEU A 313 -8.81 -12.04 27.86
N ASN A 314 -8.66 -12.44 26.59
CA ASN A 314 -8.16 -13.77 26.25
C ASN A 314 -6.68 -13.94 26.64
N LEU A 315 -5.84 -12.91 26.41
CA LEU A 315 -4.45 -12.90 26.87
C LEU A 315 -4.38 -12.96 28.40
N PHE A 316 -5.24 -12.21 29.11
CA PHE A 316 -5.32 -12.24 30.57
C PHE A 316 -5.77 -13.61 31.09
N ALA A 317 -6.75 -14.24 30.43
CA ALA A 317 -7.19 -15.59 30.77
C ALA A 317 -6.09 -16.62 30.56
N LEU A 318 -5.34 -16.57 29.46
CA LEU A 318 -4.18 -17.42 29.22
C LEU A 318 -3.09 -17.21 30.27
N LEU A 319 -2.81 -15.96 30.65
CA LEU A 319 -1.86 -15.65 31.72
C LEU A 319 -2.34 -16.20 33.07
N ALA A 320 -3.62 -16.06 33.40
CA ALA A 320 -4.20 -16.58 34.63
C ALA A 320 -4.15 -18.11 34.68
N ILE A 321 -4.47 -18.79 33.58
CA ILE A 321 -4.32 -20.24 33.44
C ILE A 321 -2.84 -20.62 33.60
N ALA A 322 -1.92 -19.90 32.97
CA ALA A 322 -0.49 -20.16 33.09
C ALA A 322 0.00 -20.00 34.54
N ILE A 323 -0.44 -18.96 35.26
CA ILE A 323 -0.12 -18.77 36.68
C ILE A 323 -0.73 -19.88 37.54
N MET A 324 -1.95 -20.32 37.22
CA MET A 324 -2.64 -21.39 37.95
C MET A 324 -2.02 -22.78 37.71
N VAL A 325 -1.57 -23.06 36.49
CA VAL A 325 -0.94 -24.34 36.12
C VAL A 325 0.50 -24.42 36.62
N VAL A 326 1.18 -23.28 36.79
CA VAL A 326 2.51 -23.25 37.41
C VAL A 326 2.34 -23.61 38.89
N PRO A 327 2.84 -24.79 39.34
CA PRO A 327 2.81 -25.14 40.75
C PRO A 327 3.59 -24.09 41.53
N GLU A 328 3.16 -23.81 42.76
CA GLU A 328 3.81 -22.85 43.65
C GLU A 328 5.33 -23.02 43.56
N LYS A 329 6.04 -21.96 43.14
CA LYS A 329 7.49 -21.98 43.16
C LYS A 329 7.91 -22.28 44.58
N GLU A 330 8.58 -23.41 44.78
CA GLU A 330 9.13 -23.79 46.08
C GLU A 330 9.86 -22.58 46.66
N ASN A 331 9.59 -22.27 47.93
CA ASN A 331 10.19 -21.13 48.63
C ASN A 331 11.68 -21.12 48.34
N TRP A 332 12.19 -20.06 47.69
CA TRP A 332 13.58 -19.95 47.28
C TRP A 332 14.44 -19.87 48.55
N ARG A 333 14.75 -21.03 49.11
CA ARG A 333 15.70 -21.19 50.18
C ARG A 333 17.04 -21.33 49.48
N HIS A 334 17.91 -20.33 49.63
CA HIS A 334 19.30 -20.47 49.22
C HIS A 334 19.93 -21.65 49.98
N VAL A 335 19.92 -22.83 49.38
CA VAL A 335 20.68 -23.99 49.85
C VAL A 335 22.00 -23.94 49.11
N PHE A 336 23.02 -23.42 49.79
CA PHE A 336 24.40 -23.56 49.33
C PHE A 336 24.81 -25.03 49.43
N ASP A 337 24.75 -25.75 48.31
CA ASP A 337 25.23 -27.13 48.19
C ASP A 337 26.74 -27.12 47.88
N LEU A 338 27.55 -27.35 48.92
CA LEU A 338 29.01 -27.41 48.83
C LEU A 338 29.53 -28.69 48.14
N THR A 339 28.66 -29.64 47.77
CA THR A 339 29.07 -30.91 47.14
C THR A 339 29.01 -30.87 45.60
N ARG A 340 28.38 -29.84 45.03
CA ARG A 340 28.29 -29.60 43.58
C ARG A 340 29.05 -28.34 43.16
N PHE A 341 30.38 -28.33 43.36
CA PHE A 341 31.23 -27.31 42.77
C PHE A 341 31.38 -27.55 41.26
N ARG A 342 30.74 -26.73 40.43
CA ARG A 342 31.23 -26.48 39.06
C ARG A 342 32.36 -25.46 39.17
N GLU A 343 33.58 -25.89 38.86
CA GLU A 343 34.73 -25.00 38.84
C GLU A 343 34.47 -23.82 37.89
N ARG A 344 34.86 -22.61 38.31
CA ARG A 344 34.75 -21.41 37.49
C ARG A 344 35.53 -21.66 36.17
N PRO A 345 34.94 -21.38 34.99
CA PRO A 345 35.55 -21.75 33.70
C PRO A 345 36.96 -21.19 33.45
N THR A 346 37.37 -20.16 34.19
CA THR A 346 38.72 -19.58 34.10
C THR A 346 39.31 -19.39 35.49
N LYS A 347 39.70 -20.48 36.15
CA LYS A 347 40.56 -20.42 37.33
C LYS A 347 41.97 -20.08 36.85
N LEU A 348 42.54 -19.00 37.38
CA LEU A 348 43.93 -18.63 37.11
C LEU A 348 44.83 -19.71 37.71
N ASP A 349 45.58 -20.41 36.87
CA ASP A 349 46.55 -21.41 37.34
C ASP A 349 47.62 -20.72 38.18
N THR A 350 47.73 -21.12 39.44
CA THR A 350 48.67 -20.56 40.41
C THR A 350 50.12 -20.85 40.03
N SER A 351 50.38 -21.91 39.27
CA SER A 351 51.73 -22.23 38.79
C SER A 351 52.27 -21.21 37.78
N LEU A 352 51.37 -20.55 37.03
CA LEU A 352 51.73 -19.55 36.01
C LEU A 352 51.94 -18.13 36.57
N TYR A 353 51.72 -17.92 37.87
CA TYR A 353 51.82 -16.60 38.51
C TYR A 353 53.24 -16.02 38.46
N GLN A 354 54.25 -16.87 38.65
CA GLN A 354 55.65 -16.47 38.58
C GLN A 354 56.05 -16.03 37.16
N VAL A 355 55.66 -16.82 36.15
CA VAL A 355 55.99 -16.53 34.74
C VAL A 355 55.42 -15.18 34.34
N ARG A 356 54.15 -14.90 34.68
CA ARG A 356 53.50 -13.63 34.37
C ARG A 356 54.16 -12.44 35.07
N THR A 357 54.59 -12.61 36.32
CA THR A 357 55.29 -11.56 37.07
C THR A 357 56.63 -11.23 36.40
N ARG A 358 57.37 -12.25 35.95
CA ARG A 358 58.63 -12.08 35.20
C ARG A 358 58.42 -11.42 33.84
N GLU A 359 57.42 -11.85 33.08
CA GLU A 359 57.08 -11.25 31.78
C GLU A 359 56.65 -9.80 31.91
N ALA A 360 55.81 -9.49 32.91
CA ALA A 360 55.40 -8.12 33.21
C ALA A 360 56.60 -7.23 33.57
N PHE A 361 57.54 -7.76 34.37
CA PHE A 361 58.76 -7.03 34.70
C PHE A 361 59.64 -6.78 33.47
N LEU A 362 59.89 -7.80 32.63
CA LEU A 362 60.68 -7.64 31.40
C LEU A 362 60.02 -6.67 30.41
N SER A 363 58.69 -6.66 30.31
CA SER A 363 57.97 -5.66 29.52
C SER A 363 58.17 -4.25 30.08
N LYS A 364 58.22 -4.09 31.41
CA LYS A 364 58.52 -2.81 32.05
C LYS A 364 59.97 -2.36 31.78
N VAL A 365 60.94 -3.26 31.85
CA VAL A 365 62.35 -2.98 31.49
C VAL A 365 62.46 -2.53 30.03
N ARG A 366 61.76 -3.24 29.13
CA ARG A 366 61.69 -2.88 27.72
C ARG A 366 61.13 -1.47 27.51
N GLN A 367 60.00 -1.17 28.15
CA GLN A 367 59.34 0.12 28.01
C GLN A 367 60.17 1.26 28.62
N PHE A 368 60.82 1.04 29.77
CA PHE A 368 61.66 2.06 30.40
C PHE A 368 62.90 2.43 29.57
N ASN A 369 63.43 1.50 28.78
CA ASN A 369 64.57 1.75 27.89
C ASN A 369 64.13 2.11 26.45
N ASP A 370 62.84 2.43 26.23
CA ASP A 370 62.24 2.76 24.93
C ASP A 370 62.54 1.76 23.80
N LEU A 371 62.65 0.48 24.13
CA LEU A 371 62.94 -0.58 23.16
C LEU A 371 61.65 -1.16 22.56
N THR A 372 61.63 -1.40 21.25
CA THR A 372 60.55 -2.17 20.63
C THR A 372 60.62 -3.65 21.02
N ARG A 373 59.52 -4.41 20.83
CA ARG A 373 59.47 -5.83 21.19
C ARG A 373 60.52 -6.66 20.44
N GLU A 374 60.76 -6.33 19.17
CA GLU A 374 61.75 -7.01 18.32
C GLU A 374 63.19 -6.63 18.68
N GLU A 375 63.46 -5.36 19.00
CA GLU A 375 64.79 -4.93 19.46
C GLU A 375 65.13 -5.54 20.82
N PHE A 376 64.17 -5.62 21.73
CA PHE A 376 64.36 -6.24 23.04
C PHE A 376 64.63 -7.74 22.95
N ALA A 377 63.96 -8.45 22.03
CA ALA A 377 64.20 -9.86 21.79
C ALA A 377 65.58 -10.15 21.19
N ARG A 378 66.22 -9.16 20.52
CA ARG A 378 67.58 -9.26 19.99
C ARG A 378 68.66 -8.97 21.04
N LYS A 379 68.31 -8.46 22.22
CA LYS A 379 69.26 -8.20 23.32
C LYS A 379 69.64 -9.50 24.00
N THR A 380 70.93 -9.62 24.32
CA THR A 380 71.41 -10.79 25.07
C THR A 380 70.95 -10.71 26.52
N PRO A 381 70.77 -11.86 27.22
CA PRO A 381 70.36 -11.86 28.62
C PRO A 381 71.29 -11.02 29.52
N ALA A 382 72.60 -10.97 29.22
CA ALA A 382 73.57 -10.17 29.97
C ALA A 382 73.33 -8.65 29.82
N GLU A 383 72.99 -8.18 28.62
CA GLU A 383 72.64 -6.77 28.39
C GLU A 383 71.34 -6.40 29.13
N ILE A 384 70.35 -7.31 29.16
CA ILE A 384 69.09 -7.10 29.89
C ILE A 384 69.36 -6.99 31.40
N MET A 385 70.26 -7.80 31.95
CA MET A 385 70.64 -7.71 33.37
C MET A 385 71.36 -6.40 33.69
N GLN A 386 72.21 -5.90 32.78
CA GLN A 386 72.86 -4.60 32.93
C GLN A 386 71.87 -3.42 32.86
N MET A 387 70.76 -3.57 32.13
CA MET A 387 69.68 -2.57 32.11
C MET A 387 68.89 -2.54 33.43
N VAL A 388 68.78 -3.66 34.14
CA VAL A 388 68.05 -3.75 35.43
C VAL A 388 68.84 -3.16 36.60
N ARG A 389 70.15 -3.41 36.69
CA ARG A 389 71.08 -2.85 37.70
C ARG A 389 70.81 -3.21 39.18
N ASP A 390 69.63 -3.68 39.56
CA ASP A 390 69.31 -4.16 40.92
C ASP A 390 69.57 -5.68 41.04
N PRO A 391 70.43 -6.13 41.97
CA PRO A 391 70.82 -7.53 42.09
C PRO A 391 69.65 -8.48 42.39
N ARG A 392 68.63 -8.05 43.15
CA ARG A 392 67.48 -8.93 43.49
C ARG A 392 66.51 -9.11 42.32
N LEU A 393 66.39 -8.09 41.48
CA LEU A 393 65.56 -8.15 40.27
C LEU A 393 66.29 -8.83 39.10
N VAL A 394 67.63 -8.77 39.08
CA VAL A 394 68.45 -9.56 38.16
C VAL A 394 68.30 -11.06 38.44
N GLU A 395 68.23 -11.48 39.71
CA GLU A 395 68.01 -12.89 40.08
C GLU A 395 66.66 -13.42 39.57
N LEU A 396 65.61 -12.60 39.62
CA LEU A 396 64.28 -12.94 39.09
C LEU A 396 64.30 -13.16 37.57
N VAL A 397 65.16 -12.42 36.86
CA VAL A 397 65.30 -12.50 35.40
C VAL A 397 66.28 -13.59 34.96
N SER A 398 67.31 -13.89 35.76
CA SER A 398 68.40 -14.80 35.38
C SER A 398 68.18 -16.24 35.83
N SER A 399 67.58 -16.44 37.01
CA SER A 399 67.48 -17.77 37.62
C SER A 399 66.25 -18.53 37.11
N ALA A 400 66.38 -19.85 36.95
CA ALA A 400 65.27 -20.77 36.74
C ALA A 400 64.64 -21.22 38.07
N ARG A 401 64.95 -20.54 39.18
CA ARG A 401 64.46 -20.88 40.51
C ARG A 401 62.96 -20.59 40.61
N SER A 402 62.20 -21.52 41.20
CA SER A 402 60.80 -21.28 41.55
C SER A 402 60.71 -20.39 42.79
N TYR A 403 59.99 -19.27 42.69
CA TYR A 403 59.72 -18.39 43.83
C TYR A 403 58.41 -18.79 44.50
N SER A 404 58.37 -18.76 45.83
CA SER A 404 57.12 -18.94 46.56
C SER A 404 56.21 -17.71 46.40
N ASN A 405 54.90 -17.87 46.63
CA ASN A 405 53.96 -16.76 46.56
C ASN A 405 54.24 -15.66 47.60
N GLU A 406 54.89 -16.00 48.71
CA GLU A 406 55.30 -15.05 49.76
C GLU A 406 56.53 -14.25 49.32
N GLU A 407 57.54 -14.92 48.76
CA GLU A 407 58.74 -14.27 48.20
C GLU A 407 58.36 -13.32 47.04
N LEU A 408 57.44 -13.73 46.15
CA LEU A 408 56.95 -12.87 45.07
C LEU A 408 56.24 -11.62 45.59
N ARG A 409 55.51 -11.71 46.71
CA ARG A 409 54.86 -10.53 47.33
C ARG A 409 55.87 -9.50 47.85
N GLU A 410 57.06 -9.93 48.24
CA GLU A 410 58.14 -9.01 48.64
C GLU A 410 58.85 -8.38 47.44
N ILE A 411 58.97 -9.11 46.31
CA ILE A 411 59.63 -8.63 45.09
C ILE A 411 58.72 -7.69 44.27
N ILE A 412 57.39 -7.88 44.29
CA ILE A 412 56.44 -7.05 43.53
C ILE A 412 56.54 -5.55 43.85
N PRO A 413 56.65 -5.10 45.12
CA PRO A 413 56.91 -3.70 45.46
C PRO A 413 58.20 -3.17 44.86
N LEU A 414 59.27 -3.98 44.81
CA LEU A 414 60.54 -3.61 44.18
C LEU A 414 60.37 -3.41 42.66
N ILE A 415 59.68 -4.33 41.98
CA ILE A 415 59.32 -4.21 40.56
C ILE A 415 58.52 -2.93 40.29
N ARG A 416 57.57 -2.58 41.18
CA ARG A 416 56.77 -1.36 41.05
C ARG A 416 57.61 -0.09 41.17
N ARG A 417 58.59 -0.07 42.09
CA ARG A 417 59.49 1.07 42.31
C ARG A 417 60.64 1.16 41.31
N TRP A 418 60.99 0.05 40.67
CA TRP A 418 62.07 0.01 39.69
C TRP A 418 61.70 0.84 38.44
N GLY A 419 62.59 1.75 38.03
CA GLY A 419 62.39 2.67 36.90
C GLY A 419 61.53 3.90 37.20
N ASN A 420 61.25 4.21 38.48
CA ASN A 420 60.68 5.48 38.92
C ASN A 420 61.74 6.42 39.49
#